data_AF-A0A960D2Q5-F1
#
_entry.id   AF-A0A960D2Q5-F1
#
_cell.length_a   1.000
_cell.length_b   1.000
_cell.length_c   1.000
_cell.angle_alpha   90.00
_cell.angle_beta   90.00
_cell.angle_gamma   90.00
#
_symmetry.space_group_name_H-M   'P 1'
#
loop_
_entity.id
_entity.type
_entity.pdbx_description
1 polymer ?
#
loop_
_entity_poly.entity_id
_entity_poly.type
_entity_poly.pdbx_seq_one_letter_code
_entity_poly.pdbx_strand_id
1 'polypeptide(L)'
;ITGIAAMAAKAGVTYVHEAATGAIAGVGEVDLLHRVFGQSGFPVRGSLSLWGERLSDFTAAGIVPGSGDDRLRSQTVKWVSDGSNQGYTGFMRQNYLGRDTRGVASFTPEQLAAHFAATVQAGWPIMCHANGDAALDMVMAAFAETAKLPAWDAGLRHRIEHSSLLHDEHITAMAALGVTPSFLMNHVRLWGKVMRDDILGAPRADLLDRYASVVKAGLRASFHCDFSVSPIGPLNYIATAAARTMADGGEVLNPAERVPVSQAVRGSTIDAAWMCHADGLVGSLTAGKAADFVLLADDPTAHEEDPDAVREIGVLATYLDGVEVHSA
;
A
#
# COMPACT_ATOMS: atom_id res chain seq x y z
N ILE A 1 -12.21 14.60 0.73
CA ILE A 1 -11.65 13.92 -0.47
C ILE A 1 -11.22 14.91 -1.58
N THR A 2 -12.00 15.92 -1.99
CA THR A 2 -11.61 16.84 -3.08
C THR A 2 -10.27 17.55 -2.87
N GLY A 3 -9.99 18.05 -1.67
CA GLY A 3 -8.67 18.63 -1.35
C GLY A 3 -7.53 17.61 -1.44
N ILE A 4 -7.78 16.35 -1.08
CA ILE A 4 -6.82 15.25 -1.18
C ILE A 4 -6.54 14.93 -2.65
N ALA A 5 -7.57 14.87 -3.48
CA ALA A 5 -7.43 14.65 -4.92
C ALA A 5 -6.62 15.77 -5.61
N ALA A 6 -6.82 17.04 -5.21
CA ALA A 6 -6.01 18.15 -5.70
C ALA A 6 -4.55 18.05 -5.25
N MET A 7 -4.28 17.66 -4.00
CA MET A 7 -2.92 17.38 -3.52
C MET A 7 -2.28 16.21 -4.27
N ALA A 8 -3.05 15.15 -4.55
CA ALA A 8 -2.61 14.00 -5.33
C ALA A 8 -2.21 14.41 -6.75
N ALA A 9 -3.09 15.12 -7.47
CA ALA A 9 -2.79 15.61 -8.81
C ALA A 9 -1.58 16.56 -8.84
N LYS A 10 -1.45 17.44 -7.84
CA LYS A 10 -0.26 18.29 -7.66
C LYS A 10 1.03 17.48 -7.48
N ALA A 11 0.94 16.34 -6.80
CA ALA A 11 2.08 15.45 -6.56
C ALA A 11 2.32 14.44 -7.70
N GLY A 12 1.65 14.54 -8.84
CA GLY A 12 1.80 13.59 -9.94
C GLY A 12 1.08 12.25 -9.74
N VAL A 13 0.03 12.21 -8.93
CA VAL A 13 -0.78 11.01 -8.71
C VAL A 13 -2.06 11.10 -9.53
N THR A 14 -2.28 10.13 -10.43
CA THR A 14 -3.48 10.02 -11.26
C THR A 14 -4.49 8.98 -10.74
N TYR A 15 -4.05 8.09 -9.83
CA TYR A 15 -4.86 7.01 -9.28
C TYR A 15 -4.64 6.89 -7.77
N VAL A 16 -5.73 6.82 -7.00
CA VAL A 16 -5.69 6.65 -5.52
C VAL A 16 -6.46 5.40 -5.09
N HIS A 17 -6.09 4.81 -3.96
CA HIS A 17 -6.82 3.71 -3.36
C HIS A 17 -7.33 4.10 -1.96
N GLU A 18 -8.64 4.14 -1.77
CA GLU A 18 -9.29 4.46 -0.49
C GLU A 18 -9.42 3.20 0.36
N ALA A 19 -8.62 3.12 1.42
CA ALA A 19 -8.31 1.87 2.12
C ALA A 19 -9.35 1.43 3.16
N ALA A 20 -10.33 2.27 3.52
CA ALA A 20 -11.24 2.01 4.64
C ALA A 20 -12.69 2.45 4.37
N THR A 21 -13.16 2.25 3.14
CA THR A 21 -14.52 2.70 2.75
C THR A 21 -15.59 2.00 3.57
N GLY A 22 -16.47 2.81 4.17
CA GLY A 22 -17.58 2.42 5.02
C GLY A 22 -17.24 2.20 6.48
N ALA A 23 -16.00 2.49 6.91
CA ALA A 23 -15.64 2.43 8.32
C ALA A 23 -16.44 3.44 9.18
N ILE A 24 -16.82 4.59 8.63
CA ILE A 24 -17.50 5.67 9.38
C ILE A 24 -19.01 5.62 9.18
N ALA A 25 -19.46 5.71 7.92
CA ALA A 25 -20.86 5.83 7.52
C ALA A 25 -21.39 4.63 6.72
N GLY A 26 -20.65 3.51 6.73
CA GLY A 26 -21.08 2.26 6.09
C GLY A 26 -21.23 2.38 4.58
N VAL A 27 -22.21 1.66 4.03
CA VAL A 27 -22.45 1.55 2.58
C VAL A 27 -22.64 2.92 1.90
N GLY A 28 -23.21 3.91 2.59
CA GLY A 28 -23.45 5.25 2.02
C GLY A 28 -22.18 6.00 1.59
N GLU A 29 -21.00 5.60 2.09
CA GLU A 29 -19.73 6.16 1.62
C GLU A 29 -19.44 5.80 0.17
N VAL A 30 -19.83 4.60 -0.29
CA VAL A 30 -19.62 4.15 -1.68
C VAL A 30 -20.33 5.09 -2.65
N ASP A 31 -21.61 5.36 -2.42
CA ASP A 31 -22.42 6.29 -3.23
C ASP A 31 -21.88 7.72 -3.19
N LEU A 32 -21.42 8.16 -2.02
CA LEU A 32 -20.80 9.47 -1.88
C LEU A 32 -19.53 9.56 -2.73
N LEU A 33 -18.65 8.56 -2.66
CA LEU A 33 -17.40 8.56 -3.40
C LEU A 33 -17.64 8.45 -4.91
N HIS A 34 -18.58 7.61 -5.37
CA HIS A 34 -18.94 7.59 -6.80
C HIS A 34 -19.43 8.95 -7.30
N ARG A 35 -20.28 9.64 -6.53
CA ARG A 35 -20.72 10.99 -6.88
C ARG A 35 -19.58 11.99 -6.95
N VAL A 36 -18.57 11.88 -6.09
CA VAL A 36 -17.42 12.78 -6.08
C VAL A 36 -16.44 12.47 -7.22
N PHE A 37 -16.06 11.21 -7.41
CA PHE A 37 -15.15 10.78 -8.48
C PHE A 37 -15.74 10.95 -9.88
N GLY A 38 -17.08 10.91 -9.99
CA GLY A 38 -17.83 11.16 -11.21
C GLY A 38 -18.06 12.65 -11.55
N GLN A 39 -17.62 13.58 -10.69
CA GLN A 39 -17.69 15.00 -11.03
C GLN A 39 -16.80 15.30 -12.23
N SER A 40 -17.31 16.09 -13.17
CA SER A 40 -16.52 16.60 -14.30
C SER A 40 -15.30 17.34 -13.78
N GLY A 41 -14.11 16.98 -14.28
CA GLY A 41 -12.85 17.58 -13.87
C GLY A 41 -12.29 17.07 -12.53
N PHE A 42 -12.86 16.03 -11.92
CA PHE A 42 -12.25 15.41 -10.75
C PHE A 42 -10.86 14.83 -11.14
N PRO A 43 -9.78 15.17 -10.42
CA PRO A 43 -8.45 15.13 -11.03
C PRO A 43 -7.73 13.78 -10.90
N VAL A 44 -8.38 12.76 -10.32
CA VAL A 44 -7.82 11.40 -10.15
C VAL A 44 -8.88 10.34 -10.35
N ARG A 45 -8.47 9.12 -10.70
CA ARG A 45 -9.28 7.90 -10.56
C ARG A 45 -9.01 7.24 -9.21
N GLY A 46 -9.79 6.23 -8.88
CA GLY A 46 -9.40 5.38 -7.76
C GLY A 46 -10.09 4.04 -7.66
N SER A 47 -9.79 3.38 -6.56
CA SER A 47 -10.50 2.19 -6.10
C SER A 47 -10.72 2.22 -4.60
N LEU A 48 -11.59 1.32 -4.14
CA LEU A 48 -12.03 1.23 -2.75
C LEU A 48 -11.64 -0.14 -2.18
N SER A 49 -11.18 -0.12 -0.93
CA SER A 49 -11.30 -1.26 -0.03
C SER A 49 -12.50 -1.09 0.87
N LEU A 50 -13.43 -2.04 0.84
CA LEU A 50 -14.60 -2.07 1.70
C LEU A 50 -14.20 -2.52 3.11
N TRP A 51 -14.75 -1.88 4.14
CA TRP A 51 -14.46 -2.23 5.53
C TRP A 51 -14.97 -3.64 5.87
N GLY A 52 -14.06 -4.56 6.23
CA GLY A 52 -14.35 -5.98 6.33
C GLY A 52 -15.42 -6.35 7.35
N GLU A 53 -15.48 -5.66 8.48
CA GLU A 53 -16.52 -5.90 9.50
C GLU A 53 -17.94 -5.59 9.01
N ARG A 54 -18.08 -4.87 7.89
CA ARG A 54 -19.37 -4.55 7.26
C ARG A 54 -19.59 -5.26 5.92
N LEU A 55 -18.82 -6.31 5.62
CA LEU A 55 -18.91 -7.03 4.34
C LEU A 55 -20.33 -7.53 4.03
N SER A 56 -21.09 -7.97 5.05
CA SER A 56 -22.49 -8.39 4.89
C SER A 56 -23.40 -7.24 4.44
N ASP A 57 -23.16 -6.02 4.94
CA ASP A 57 -23.97 -4.85 4.60
C ASP A 57 -23.74 -4.44 3.14
N PHE A 58 -22.49 -4.44 2.69
CA PHE A 58 -22.15 -4.19 1.28
C PHE A 58 -22.75 -5.24 0.35
N THR A 59 -22.69 -6.52 0.76
CA THR A 59 -23.30 -7.63 0.01
C THR A 59 -24.82 -7.46 -0.09
N ALA A 60 -25.48 -7.12 1.01
CA ALA A 60 -26.93 -6.87 1.04
C ALA A 60 -27.32 -5.65 0.17
N ALA A 61 -26.43 -4.68 0.04
CA ALA A 61 -26.59 -3.54 -0.87
C ALA A 61 -26.26 -3.84 -2.33
N GLY A 62 -25.85 -5.07 -2.66
CA GLY A 62 -25.53 -5.49 -4.03
C GLY A 62 -24.16 -5.03 -4.54
N ILE A 63 -23.26 -4.61 -3.66
CA ILE A 63 -21.87 -4.27 -4.02
C ILE A 63 -21.08 -5.57 -4.13
N VAL A 64 -20.41 -5.77 -5.27
CA VAL A 64 -19.73 -7.00 -5.64
C VAL A 64 -18.30 -6.70 -6.11
N PRO A 65 -17.37 -7.68 -6.12
CA PRO A 65 -16.00 -7.46 -6.57
C PRO A 65 -15.93 -6.79 -7.95
N GLY A 66 -15.19 -5.69 -8.04
CA GLY A 66 -14.99 -4.92 -9.27
C GLY A 66 -16.13 -3.99 -9.66
N SER A 67 -17.20 -3.89 -8.87
CA SER A 67 -18.33 -2.99 -9.16
C SER A 67 -17.89 -1.53 -9.20
N GLY A 68 -18.41 -0.78 -10.17
CA GLY A 68 -18.04 0.61 -10.43
C GLY A 68 -17.71 0.83 -11.91
N ASP A 69 -16.86 1.81 -12.19
CA ASP A 69 -16.46 2.21 -13.55
C ASP A 69 -14.98 2.61 -13.60
N ASP A 70 -14.51 3.16 -14.72
CA ASP A 70 -13.10 3.55 -14.87
C ASP A 70 -12.70 4.79 -14.06
N ARG A 71 -13.63 5.40 -13.30
CA ARG A 71 -13.37 6.50 -12.36
C ARG A 71 -13.20 5.96 -10.95
N LEU A 72 -14.03 5.01 -10.54
CA LEU A 72 -14.00 4.43 -9.20
C LEU A 72 -14.53 2.99 -9.20
N ARG A 73 -13.79 2.05 -8.59
CA ARG A 73 -14.22 0.64 -8.42
C ARG A 73 -14.02 0.13 -7.01
N SER A 74 -14.94 -0.70 -6.52
CA SER A 74 -14.73 -1.50 -5.32
C SER A 74 -13.89 -2.72 -5.66
N GLN A 75 -12.67 -2.81 -5.13
CA GLN A 75 -11.70 -3.85 -5.55
C GLN A 75 -11.38 -4.87 -4.48
N THR A 76 -11.30 -4.45 -3.22
CA THR A 76 -10.77 -5.28 -2.13
C THR A 76 -11.59 -5.11 -0.85
N VAL A 77 -11.34 -5.98 0.13
CA VAL A 77 -11.90 -5.88 1.49
C VAL A 77 -10.76 -5.65 2.48
N LYS A 78 -10.88 -4.61 3.31
CA LYS A 78 -9.89 -4.21 4.31
C LYS A 78 -10.12 -4.92 5.64
N TRP A 79 -9.05 -5.50 6.17
CA TRP A 79 -8.93 -5.94 7.57
C TRP A 79 -7.74 -5.24 8.24
N VAL A 80 -7.79 -5.13 9.57
CA VAL A 80 -6.73 -4.48 10.37
C VAL A 80 -6.31 -5.41 11.50
N SER A 81 -5.16 -6.08 11.38
CA SER A 81 -4.76 -7.10 12.37
C SER A 81 -4.11 -6.54 13.63
N ASP A 82 -3.55 -5.33 13.57
CA ASP A 82 -2.88 -4.66 14.69
C ASP A 82 -2.86 -3.14 14.55
N GLY A 83 -2.17 -2.44 15.46
CA GLY A 83 -2.05 -0.99 15.46
C GLY A 83 -0.82 -0.44 14.71
N SER A 84 -0.27 0.65 15.23
CA SER A 84 0.87 1.38 14.66
C SER A 84 2.11 1.21 15.53
N ASN A 85 3.27 1.12 14.89
CA ASN A 85 4.56 1.01 15.59
C ASN A 85 4.94 2.31 16.32
N GLN A 86 4.59 3.47 15.77
CA GLN A 86 4.76 4.77 16.42
C GLN A 86 3.93 4.89 17.70
N GLY A 87 2.75 4.26 17.72
CA GLY A 87 1.85 4.23 18.87
C GLY A 87 2.14 3.10 19.86
N TYR A 88 3.15 2.26 19.62
CA TYR A 88 3.42 1.04 20.40
C TYR A 88 2.24 0.05 20.45
N THR A 89 1.39 0.07 19.41
CA THR A 89 0.20 -0.77 19.30
C THR A 89 0.29 -1.83 18.20
N GLY A 90 1.30 -1.76 17.33
CA GLY A 90 1.63 -2.86 16.42
C GLY A 90 2.01 -4.12 17.21
N PHE A 91 1.53 -5.30 16.78
CA PHE A 91 1.66 -6.51 17.58
C PHE A 91 2.98 -7.25 17.28
N MET A 92 3.90 -7.21 18.24
CA MET A 92 5.28 -7.62 18.10
C MET A 92 5.56 -9.01 18.67
N ARG A 93 6.57 -9.73 18.17
CA ARG A 93 7.12 -10.97 18.74
C ARG A 93 7.83 -10.72 20.08
N GLN A 94 8.36 -9.52 20.28
CA GLN A 94 9.10 -9.10 21.46
C GLN A 94 8.63 -7.74 21.95
N ASN A 95 8.86 -7.41 23.21
CA ASN A 95 8.53 -6.10 23.75
C ASN A 95 9.18 -4.96 22.94
N TYR A 96 8.51 -3.82 22.83
CA TYR A 96 9.10 -2.60 22.31
C TYR A 96 10.32 -2.18 23.15
N LEU A 97 11.27 -1.48 22.54
CA LEU A 97 12.49 -1.04 23.20
C LEU A 97 12.15 -0.20 24.44
N GLY A 98 12.70 -0.57 25.59
CA GLY A 98 12.49 0.15 26.84
C GLY A 98 11.06 0.12 27.40
N ARG A 99 10.19 -0.77 26.91
CA ARG A 99 8.79 -0.87 27.35
C ARG A 99 8.40 -2.31 27.70
N ASP A 100 7.41 -2.45 28.57
CA ASP A 100 6.82 -3.76 28.90
C ASP A 100 5.49 -3.95 28.16
N THR A 101 5.52 -3.84 26.83
CA THR A 101 4.38 -4.11 25.96
C THR A 101 4.86 -4.61 24.60
N ARG A 102 4.07 -5.49 23.99
CA ARG A 102 4.24 -6.01 22.63
C ARG A 102 3.20 -5.44 21.67
N GLY A 103 2.46 -4.40 22.06
CA GLY A 103 1.27 -3.96 21.35
C GLY A 103 0.12 -4.96 21.46
N VAL A 104 -0.84 -4.91 20.55
CA VAL A 104 -2.08 -5.69 20.66
C VAL A 104 -2.59 -6.09 19.28
N ALA A 105 -3.01 -7.35 19.15
CA ALA A 105 -3.72 -7.82 17.97
C ALA A 105 -5.20 -7.40 18.04
N SER A 106 -5.77 -6.98 16.91
CA SER A 106 -7.18 -6.60 16.81
C SER A 106 -8.12 -7.80 16.89
N PHE A 107 -7.64 -8.98 16.48
CA PHE A 107 -8.42 -10.22 16.38
C PHE A 107 -7.63 -11.38 16.98
N THR A 108 -8.32 -12.43 17.43
CA THR A 108 -7.66 -13.71 17.67
C THR A 108 -7.29 -14.38 16.34
N PRO A 109 -6.34 -15.33 16.32
CA PRO A 109 -6.01 -16.09 15.11
C PRO A 109 -7.24 -16.74 14.45
N GLU A 110 -8.16 -17.29 15.24
CA GLU A 110 -9.37 -17.96 14.76
C GLU A 110 -10.35 -16.97 14.13
N GLN A 111 -10.51 -15.79 14.73
CA GLN A 111 -11.34 -14.71 14.17
C GLN A 111 -10.78 -14.24 12.83
N LEU A 112 -9.47 -13.97 12.77
CA LEU A 112 -8.83 -13.50 11.54
C LEU A 112 -8.94 -14.53 10.40
N ALA A 113 -8.71 -15.82 10.70
CA ALA A 113 -8.89 -16.90 9.73
C ALA A 113 -10.35 -17.00 9.25
N ALA A 114 -11.33 -16.89 10.16
CA ALA A 114 -12.75 -16.89 9.80
C ALA A 114 -13.13 -15.68 8.91
N HIS A 115 -12.58 -14.50 9.19
CA HIS A 115 -12.79 -13.30 8.39
C HIS A 115 -12.20 -13.42 6.98
N PHE A 116 -11.00 -13.97 6.85
CA PHE A 116 -10.38 -14.20 5.55
C PHE A 116 -11.15 -15.27 4.76
N ALA A 117 -11.53 -16.37 5.40
CA ALA A 117 -12.36 -17.41 4.79
C ALA A 117 -13.68 -16.83 4.23
N ALA A 118 -14.39 -16.03 5.02
CA ALA A 118 -15.64 -15.39 4.58
C ALA A 118 -15.39 -14.42 3.42
N THR A 119 -14.28 -13.68 3.44
CA THR A 119 -13.92 -12.72 2.39
C THR A 119 -13.67 -13.41 1.05
N VAL A 120 -12.88 -14.49 1.03
CA VAL A 120 -12.59 -15.23 -0.21
C VAL A 120 -13.80 -16.02 -0.71
N GLN A 121 -14.63 -16.55 0.20
CA GLN A 121 -15.89 -17.21 -0.17
C GLN A 121 -16.87 -16.25 -0.84
N ALA A 122 -16.82 -14.97 -0.48
CA ALA A 122 -17.56 -13.90 -1.14
C ALA A 122 -16.89 -13.39 -2.44
N GLY A 123 -15.77 -13.99 -2.86
CA GLY A 123 -15.05 -13.67 -4.09
C GLY A 123 -14.18 -12.41 -4.02
N TRP A 124 -13.94 -11.86 -2.83
CA TRP A 124 -13.18 -10.62 -2.66
C TRP A 124 -11.68 -10.89 -2.44
N PRO A 125 -10.80 -10.09 -3.06
CA PRO A 125 -9.43 -9.97 -2.61
C PRO A 125 -9.34 -9.37 -1.21
N ILE A 126 -8.37 -9.86 -0.45
CA ILE A 126 -8.09 -9.41 0.92
C ILE A 126 -6.97 -8.38 0.88
N MET A 127 -7.19 -7.25 1.57
CA MET A 127 -6.18 -6.27 1.93
C MET A 127 -6.09 -6.21 3.46
N CYS A 128 -5.02 -6.72 4.05
CA CYS A 128 -4.88 -6.71 5.51
C CYS A 128 -3.77 -5.76 5.95
N HIS A 129 -4.06 -4.84 6.85
CA HIS A 129 -3.01 -4.08 7.56
C HIS A 129 -2.28 -5.00 8.53
N ALA A 130 -0.95 -4.97 8.54
CA ALA A 130 -0.10 -5.57 9.56
C ALA A 130 1.24 -4.83 9.70
N ASN A 131 1.54 -4.31 10.89
CA ASN A 131 2.78 -3.58 11.17
C ASN A 131 3.81 -4.41 11.95
N GLY A 132 3.37 -5.11 13.00
CA GLY A 132 4.23 -5.91 13.84
C GLY A 132 4.54 -7.29 13.24
N ASP A 133 5.68 -7.86 13.62
CA ASP A 133 6.13 -9.18 13.16
C ASP A 133 5.24 -10.32 13.69
N ALA A 134 4.65 -10.21 14.88
CA ALA A 134 3.67 -11.18 15.37
C ALA A 134 2.28 -11.00 14.72
N ALA A 135 1.91 -9.78 14.32
CA ALA A 135 0.72 -9.57 13.49
C ALA A 135 0.89 -10.25 12.12
N LEU A 136 2.08 -10.13 11.51
CA LEU A 136 2.42 -10.79 10.26
C LEU A 136 2.37 -12.33 10.39
N ASP A 137 2.85 -12.90 11.50
CA ASP A 137 2.69 -14.34 11.78
C ASP A 137 1.21 -14.76 11.70
N MET A 138 0.34 -14.01 12.38
CA MET A 138 -1.10 -14.30 12.44
C MET A 138 -1.77 -14.15 11.06
N VAL A 139 -1.44 -13.08 10.33
CA VAL A 139 -1.99 -12.82 8.99
C VAL A 139 -1.54 -13.88 7.99
N MET A 140 -0.26 -14.27 8.00
CA MET A 140 0.25 -15.32 7.12
C MET A 140 -0.35 -16.69 7.44
N ALA A 141 -0.56 -17.00 8.73
CA ALA A 141 -1.28 -18.21 9.13
C ALA A 141 -2.74 -18.19 8.65
N ALA A 142 -3.44 -17.05 8.77
CA ALA A 142 -4.80 -16.91 8.27
C ALA A 142 -4.89 -17.08 6.74
N PHE A 143 -3.94 -16.52 5.98
CA PHE A 143 -3.85 -16.78 4.54
C PHE A 143 -3.57 -18.26 4.23
N ALA A 144 -2.67 -18.91 4.95
CA ALA A 144 -2.35 -20.32 4.73
C ALA A 144 -3.55 -21.24 4.98
N GLU A 145 -4.37 -20.97 6.00
CA GLU A 145 -5.62 -21.71 6.23
C GLU A 145 -6.66 -21.40 5.15
N THR A 146 -6.80 -20.13 4.77
CA THR A 146 -7.75 -19.69 3.74
C THR A 146 -7.39 -20.28 2.37
N ALA A 147 -6.10 -20.47 2.08
CA ALA A 147 -5.61 -21.05 0.83
C ALA A 147 -5.98 -22.53 0.63
N LYS A 148 -6.46 -23.21 1.69
CA LYS A 148 -6.96 -24.59 1.60
C LYS A 148 -8.41 -24.65 1.12
N LEU A 149 -9.11 -23.52 1.07
CA LEU A 149 -10.51 -23.47 0.66
C LEU A 149 -10.64 -23.57 -0.86
N PRO A 150 -11.71 -24.22 -1.38
CA PRO A 150 -11.97 -24.27 -2.83
C PRO A 150 -12.14 -22.90 -3.49
N ALA A 151 -12.51 -21.87 -2.71
CA ALA A 151 -12.69 -20.50 -3.18
C ALA A 151 -11.37 -19.70 -3.25
N TRP A 152 -10.25 -20.27 -2.80
CA TRP A 152 -8.96 -19.58 -2.91
C TRP A 152 -8.53 -19.45 -4.36
N ASP A 153 -8.15 -18.24 -4.75
CA ASP A 153 -7.53 -17.95 -6.03
C ASP A 153 -6.40 -16.95 -5.83
N ALA A 154 -5.17 -17.39 -6.06
CA ALA A 154 -3.99 -16.52 -6.00
C ALA A 154 -4.07 -15.36 -7.04
N GLY A 155 -4.88 -15.51 -8.09
CA GLY A 155 -5.19 -14.47 -9.07
C GLY A 155 -5.98 -13.29 -8.52
N LEU A 156 -6.60 -13.41 -7.32
CA LEU A 156 -7.30 -12.30 -6.66
C LEU A 156 -6.35 -11.20 -6.17
N ARG A 157 -5.04 -11.45 -6.10
CA ARG A 157 -4.02 -10.46 -5.68
C ARG A 157 -4.20 -10.00 -4.23
N HIS A 158 -4.32 -10.98 -3.34
CA HIS A 158 -4.34 -10.76 -1.89
C HIS A 158 -3.06 -10.02 -1.45
N ARG A 159 -3.20 -9.08 -0.51
CA ARG A 159 -2.08 -8.26 -0.07
C ARG A 159 -2.09 -7.91 1.40
N ILE A 160 -0.90 -7.54 1.89
CA ILE A 160 -0.69 -7.01 3.23
C ILE A 160 -0.19 -5.56 3.12
N GLU A 161 -0.94 -4.63 3.69
CA GLU A 161 -0.50 -3.23 3.80
C GLU A 161 0.50 -3.07 4.94
N HIS A 162 1.43 -2.15 4.71
CA HIS A 162 2.60 -1.82 5.52
C HIS A 162 3.63 -2.95 5.49
N SER A 163 3.28 -4.13 6.00
CA SER A 163 4.21 -5.25 6.17
C SER A 163 5.53 -4.79 6.79
N SER A 164 5.42 -3.95 7.83
CA SER A 164 6.57 -3.13 8.23
C SER A 164 7.76 -3.94 8.71
N LEU A 165 7.56 -5.07 9.40
CA LEU A 165 8.66 -5.90 9.89
C LEU A 165 8.66 -7.30 9.24
N LEU A 166 9.20 -7.38 8.03
CA LEU A 166 9.27 -8.64 7.28
C LEU A 166 10.51 -9.47 7.63
N HIS A 167 10.26 -10.73 8.00
CA HIS A 167 11.30 -11.74 8.09
C HIS A 167 11.36 -12.59 6.81
N ASP A 168 12.45 -13.32 6.61
CA ASP A 168 12.65 -14.15 5.41
C ASP A 168 11.59 -15.26 5.30
N GLU A 169 11.13 -15.80 6.42
CA GLU A 169 10.02 -16.76 6.45
C GLU A 169 8.70 -16.15 5.99
N HIS A 170 8.44 -14.86 6.29
CA HIS A 170 7.25 -14.16 5.80
C HIS A 170 7.30 -13.99 4.28
N ILE A 171 8.45 -13.57 3.74
CA ILE A 171 8.64 -13.36 2.29
C ILE A 171 8.53 -14.70 1.54
N THR A 172 9.09 -15.76 2.11
CA THR A 172 9.00 -17.12 1.54
C THR A 172 7.54 -17.60 1.50
N ALA A 173 6.79 -17.42 2.59
CA ALA A 173 5.38 -17.78 2.65
C ALA A 173 4.51 -16.93 1.72
N MET A 174 4.79 -15.63 1.60
CA MET A 174 4.16 -14.72 0.63
C MET A 174 4.33 -15.24 -0.81
N ALA A 175 5.56 -15.62 -1.19
CA ALA A 175 5.86 -16.18 -2.50
C ALA A 175 5.11 -17.50 -2.77
N ALA A 176 5.03 -18.38 -1.78
CA ALA A 176 4.31 -19.64 -1.90
C ALA A 176 2.79 -19.46 -2.07
N LEU A 177 2.22 -18.44 -1.42
CA LEU A 177 0.78 -18.17 -1.45
C LEU A 177 0.36 -17.20 -2.56
N GLY A 178 1.29 -16.48 -3.18
CA GLY A 178 0.96 -15.39 -4.11
C GLY A 178 0.39 -14.15 -3.41
N VAL A 179 0.73 -13.94 -2.14
CA VAL A 179 0.36 -12.76 -1.35
C VAL A 179 1.47 -11.73 -1.47
N THR A 180 1.14 -10.45 -1.72
CA THR A 180 2.13 -9.39 -1.94
C THR A 180 2.04 -8.26 -0.92
N PRO A 181 3.14 -7.59 -0.54
CA PRO A 181 3.09 -6.46 0.37
C PRO A 181 3.03 -5.11 -0.36
N SER A 182 2.34 -4.14 0.25
CA SER A 182 2.37 -2.72 -0.13
C SER A 182 2.99 -1.93 1.02
N PHE A 183 4.07 -1.19 0.77
CA PHE A 183 4.91 -0.57 1.80
C PHE A 183 4.60 0.90 2.01
N LEU A 184 4.56 1.32 3.28
CA LEU A 184 4.55 2.73 3.65
C LEU A 184 5.97 3.27 3.59
N MET A 185 6.54 3.38 2.39
CA MET A 185 7.99 3.60 2.20
C MET A 185 8.54 4.85 2.91
N ASN A 186 7.68 5.85 3.14
CA ASN A 186 8.02 7.02 3.95
C ASN A 186 8.41 6.70 5.40
N HIS A 187 8.06 5.53 5.96
CA HIS A 187 8.52 5.11 7.28
C HIS A 187 10.04 4.99 7.33
N VAL A 188 10.69 4.45 6.31
CA VAL A 188 12.16 4.39 6.24
C VAL A 188 12.76 5.79 6.37
N ARG A 189 12.27 6.75 5.59
CA ARG A 189 12.81 8.11 5.56
C ARG A 189 12.46 8.93 6.80
N LEU A 190 11.18 8.99 7.17
CA LEU A 190 10.66 9.91 8.20
C LEU A 190 10.75 9.33 9.60
N TRP A 191 10.66 8.00 9.74
CA TRP A 191 10.58 7.31 11.02
C TRP A 191 11.74 6.34 11.26
N GLY A 192 12.59 6.05 10.27
CA GLY A 192 13.63 5.03 10.36
C GLY A 192 14.53 5.19 11.58
N LYS A 193 14.96 6.43 11.88
CA LYS A 193 15.83 6.72 13.02
C LYS A 193 15.10 6.51 14.35
N VAL A 194 13.86 6.98 14.47
CA VAL A 194 13.02 6.78 15.67
C VAL A 194 12.70 5.29 15.86
N MET A 195 12.42 4.56 14.77
CA MET A 195 12.23 3.11 14.80
C MET A 195 13.48 2.40 15.30
N ARG A 196 14.67 2.82 14.85
CA ARG A 196 15.97 2.28 15.22
C ARG A 196 16.35 2.58 16.66
N ASP A 197 16.20 3.82 17.10
CA ASP A 197 16.83 4.31 18.32
C ASP A 197 15.87 4.26 19.53
N ASP A 198 14.56 4.43 19.30
CA ASP A 198 13.58 4.63 20.37
C ASP A 198 12.50 3.54 20.46
N ILE A 199 12.09 2.94 19.33
CA ILE A 199 10.92 2.04 19.28
C ILE A 199 11.32 0.57 19.23
N LEU A 200 12.20 0.17 18.30
CA LEU A 200 12.47 -1.24 17.99
C LEU A 200 13.90 -1.65 18.37
N GLY A 201 14.86 -0.75 18.32
CA GLY A 201 16.27 -1.10 18.38
C GLY A 201 16.82 -1.46 17.00
N ALA A 202 18.13 -1.26 16.81
CA ALA A 202 18.77 -1.37 15.49
C ALA A 202 18.52 -2.71 14.76
N PRO A 203 18.66 -3.89 15.39
CA PRO A 203 18.47 -5.16 14.66
C PRO A 203 17.06 -5.36 14.11
N ARG A 204 16.03 -4.81 14.78
CA ARG A 204 14.65 -4.91 14.33
C ARG A 204 14.29 -3.83 13.32
N ALA A 205 14.89 -2.64 13.42
CA ALA A 205 14.69 -1.58 12.43
C ALA A 205 15.26 -1.94 11.05
N ASP A 206 16.24 -2.85 10.96
CA ASP A 206 16.69 -3.41 9.68
C ASP A 206 15.61 -4.21 8.94
N LEU A 207 14.54 -4.63 9.63
CA LEU A 207 13.41 -5.32 9.00
C LEU A 207 12.38 -4.36 8.39
N LEU A 208 12.59 -3.04 8.54
CA LEU A 208 11.64 -2.02 8.12
C LEU A 208 11.50 -1.96 6.60
N ASP A 209 10.30 -2.25 6.08
CA ASP A 209 9.90 -2.09 4.68
C ASP A 209 10.92 -2.69 3.68
N ARG A 210 11.17 -3.99 3.79
CA ARG A 210 12.16 -4.77 3.01
C ARG A 210 11.75 -5.01 1.55
N TYR A 211 11.61 -3.92 0.78
CA TYR A 211 11.17 -3.96 -0.62
C TYR A 211 12.14 -4.75 -1.53
N ALA A 212 13.46 -4.60 -1.38
CA ALA A 212 14.43 -5.29 -2.24
C ALA A 212 14.36 -6.81 -2.05
N SER A 213 14.23 -7.26 -0.79
CA SER A 213 14.08 -8.70 -0.50
C SER A 213 12.82 -9.29 -1.12
N VAL A 214 11.70 -8.55 -1.11
CA VAL A 214 10.43 -9.00 -1.73
C VAL A 214 10.54 -9.10 -3.24
N VAL A 215 11.08 -8.07 -3.91
CA VAL A 215 11.23 -8.13 -5.38
C VAL A 215 12.25 -9.18 -5.82
N LYS A 216 13.31 -9.41 -5.03
CA LYS A 216 14.28 -10.49 -5.26
C LYS A 216 13.66 -11.87 -5.14
N ALA A 217 12.65 -12.04 -4.30
CA ALA A 217 11.86 -13.26 -4.20
C ALA A 217 10.86 -13.45 -5.37
N GLY A 218 10.84 -12.55 -6.35
CA GLY A 218 9.97 -12.63 -7.53
C GLY A 218 8.53 -12.12 -7.29
N LEU A 219 8.28 -11.52 -6.13
CA LEU A 219 6.98 -10.92 -5.81
C LEU A 219 6.88 -9.50 -6.36
N ARG A 220 5.65 -9.07 -6.68
CA ARG A 220 5.34 -7.65 -6.86
C ARG A 220 5.19 -6.99 -5.49
N ALA A 221 5.55 -5.72 -5.40
CA ALA A 221 5.28 -4.88 -4.25
C ALA A 221 5.01 -3.44 -4.71
N SER A 222 4.26 -2.67 -3.93
CA SER A 222 3.96 -1.27 -4.23
C SER A 222 4.29 -0.35 -3.07
N PHE A 223 4.18 0.95 -3.30
CA PHE A 223 4.30 1.97 -2.26
C PHE A 223 2.99 2.70 -2.03
N HIS A 224 2.76 3.12 -0.79
CA HIS A 224 1.67 4.00 -0.42
C HIS A 224 2.12 5.04 0.61
N CYS A 225 1.27 6.04 0.85
CA CYS A 225 1.56 7.14 1.77
C CYS A 225 0.73 7.11 3.06
N ASP A 226 -0.35 6.33 3.05
CA ASP A 226 -1.32 6.27 4.13
C ASP A 226 -1.73 7.69 4.58
N PHE A 227 -2.39 8.42 3.67
CA PHE A 227 -2.57 9.86 3.82
C PHE A 227 -3.20 10.21 5.17
N SER A 228 -2.65 11.26 5.81
CA SER A 228 -2.72 11.65 7.24
C SER A 228 -1.60 11.08 8.13
N VAL A 229 -0.93 10.00 7.72
CA VAL A 229 0.29 9.48 8.36
C VAL A 229 1.55 10.06 7.71
N SER A 230 1.60 10.12 6.38
CA SER A 230 2.72 10.74 5.66
C SER A 230 2.29 11.54 4.41
N PRO A 231 3.12 12.47 3.92
CA PRO A 231 2.78 13.31 2.76
C PRO A 231 2.62 12.53 1.45
N ILE A 232 1.74 13.02 0.57
CA ILE A 232 1.61 12.55 -0.81
C ILE A 232 2.81 13.03 -1.64
N GLY A 233 3.50 12.13 -2.33
CA GLY A 233 4.71 12.41 -3.09
C GLY A 233 5.42 11.14 -3.59
N PRO A 234 4.97 10.55 -4.72
CA PRO A 234 5.55 9.32 -5.29
C PRO A 234 7.07 9.38 -5.52
N LEU A 235 7.60 10.53 -5.94
CA LEU A 235 9.04 10.73 -6.13
C LEU A 235 9.83 10.56 -4.83
N ASN A 236 9.25 10.92 -3.68
CA ASN A 236 9.87 10.68 -2.39
C ASN A 236 9.88 9.18 -2.04
N TYR A 237 8.85 8.41 -2.41
CA TYR A 237 8.81 6.96 -2.15
C TYR A 237 9.84 6.25 -3.03
N ILE A 238 9.95 6.68 -4.28
CA ILE A 238 10.93 6.17 -5.24
C ILE A 238 12.35 6.43 -4.73
N ALA A 239 12.65 7.69 -4.38
CA ALA A 239 13.94 8.08 -3.81
C ALA A 239 14.24 7.31 -2.51
N THR A 240 13.24 7.15 -1.63
CA THR A 240 13.42 6.46 -0.35
C THR A 240 13.67 4.96 -0.54
N ALA A 241 12.97 4.29 -1.46
CA ALA A 241 13.21 2.88 -1.76
C ALA A 241 14.62 2.65 -2.34
N ALA A 242 15.09 3.57 -3.19
CA ALA A 242 16.39 3.47 -3.84
C ALA A 242 17.57 3.89 -2.93
N ALA A 243 17.43 4.97 -2.18
CA ALA A 243 18.50 5.51 -1.33
C ALA A 243 18.48 4.94 0.10
N ARG A 244 17.29 4.72 0.66
CA ARG A 244 17.03 4.41 2.08
C ARG A 244 17.62 5.40 3.09
N THR A 245 17.91 6.62 2.64
CA THR A 245 18.44 7.70 3.47
C THR A 245 17.37 8.24 4.41
N MET A 246 17.62 8.14 5.71
CA MET A 246 16.77 8.70 6.76
C MET A 246 16.86 10.23 6.75
N ALA A 247 15.73 10.90 6.92
CA ALA A 247 15.67 12.36 6.93
C ALA A 247 16.38 12.94 8.15
N ASP A 248 16.23 12.29 9.30
CA ASP A 248 16.97 12.63 10.52
C ASP A 248 18.30 11.86 10.56
N GLY A 249 19.41 12.59 10.70
CA GLY A 249 20.77 12.08 10.73
C GLY A 249 21.42 11.79 9.37
N GLY A 250 20.64 11.64 8.28
CA GLY A 250 21.19 11.37 6.94
C GLY A 250 21.82 9.99 6.76
N GLU A 251 21.70 9.12 7.76
CA GLU A 251 22.20 7.75 7.71
C GLU A 251 21.30 6.86 6.84
N VAL A 252 21.87 5.78 6.30
CA VAL A 252 21.15 4.82 5.46
C VAL A 252 20.64 3.68 6.33
N LEU A 253 19.32 3.45 6.32
CA LEU A 253 18.73 2.31 7.02
C LEU A 253 18.79 1.06 6.14
N ASN A 254 19.42 -0.01 6.62
CA ASN A 254 19.61 -1.28 5.91
C ASN A 254 19.98 -1.10 4.41
N PRO A 255 21.25 -0.78 4.08
CA PRO A 255 21.69 -0.55 2.70
C PRO A 255 21.46 -1.73 1.75
N ALA A 256 21.33 -2.96 2.27
CA ALA A 256 21.06 -4.15 1.46
C ALA A 256 19.63 -4.17 0.89
N GLU A 257 18.73 -3.33 1.42
CA GLU A 257 17.35 -3.19 0.94
C GLU A 257 17.16 -2.08 -0.11
N ARG A 258 18.26 -1.53 -0.63
CA ARG A 258 18.21 -0.61 -1.77
C ARG A 258 17.81 -1.35 -3.05
N VAL A 259 17.11 -0.64 -3.91
CA VAL A 259 16.74 -1.09 -5.26
C VAL A 259 17.16 -0.07 -6.31
N PRO A 260 17.32 -0.46 -7.58
CA PRO A 260 17.49 0.50 -8.65
C PRO A 260 16.31 1.48 -8.73
N VAL A 261 16.55 2.72 -9.16
CA VAL A 261 15.50 3.73 -9.30
C VAL A 261 14.41 3.23 -10.25
N SER A 262 14.80 2.56 -11.34
CA SER A 262 13.87 1.94 -12.29
C SER A 262 12.93 0.91 -11.63
N GLN A 263 13.41 0.11 -10.68
CA GLN A 263 12.58 -0.84 -9.92
C GLN A 263 11.67 -0.13 -8.93
N ALA A 264 12.13 0.97 -8.33
CA ALA A 264 11.29 1.78 -7.45
C ALA A 264 10.18 2.51 -8.23
N VAL A 265 10.44 2.99 -9.45
CA VAL A 265 9.42 3.57 -10.35
C VAL A 265 8.30 2.55 -10.62
N ARG A 266 8.63 1.28 -10.85
CA ARG A 266 7.62 0.22 -11.05
C ARG A 266 6.68 0.06 -9.84
N GLY A 267 7.24 0.10 -8.63
CA GLY A 267 6.50 0.01 -7.37
C GLY A 267 5.47 1.14 -7.17
N SER A 268 5.75 2.33 -7.70
CA SER A 268 4.82 3.48 -7.70
C SER A 268 3.88 3.53 -8.92
N THR A 269 4.04 2.67 -9.92
CA THR A 269 3.31 2.73 -11.19
C THR A 269 2.59 1.43 -11.50
N ILE A 270 3.20 0.56 -12.32
CA ILE A 270 2.55 -0.65 -12.85
C ILE A 270 2.27 -1.69 -11.77
N ASP A 271 3.11 -1.80 -10.74
CA ASP A 271 2.91 -2.78 -9.67
C ASP A 271 1.82 -2.29 -8.69
N ALA A 272 1.75 -0.99 -8.42
CA ALA A 272 0.63 -0.37 -7.70
C ALA A 272 -0.70 -0.51 -8.47
N ALA A 273 -0.69 -0.25 -9.78
CA ALA A 273 -1.86 -0.44 -10.64
C ALA A 273 -2.32 -1.91 -10.63
N TRP A 274 -1.39 -2.86 -10.64
CA TRP A 274 -1.71 -4.28 -10.54
C TRP A 274 -2.37 -4.63 -9.20
N MET A 275 -1.89 -4.11 -8.07
CA MET A 275 -2.56 -4.34 -6.78
C MET A 275 -3.96 -3.74 -6.72
N CYS A 276 -4.20 -2.65 -7.46
CA CYS A 276 -5.51 -2.01 -7.56
C CYS A 276 -6.43 -2.64 -8.62
N HIS A 277 -6.03 -3.75 -9.26
CA HIS A 277 -6.74 -4.34 -10.42
C HIS A 277 -7.01 -3.31 -11.54
N ALA A 278 -6.10 -2.36 -11.70
CA ALA A 278 -6.16 -1.26 -12.63
C ALA A 278 -5.04 -1.32 -13.69
N ASP A 279 -4.21 -2.36 -13.70
CA ASP A 279 -3.12 -2.56 -14.66
C ASP A 279 -3.60 -2.83 -16.09
N GLY A 280 -4.89 -3.11 -16.31
CA GLY A 280 -5.51 -3.06 -17.64
C GLY A 280 -5.82 -1.64 -18.13
N LEU A 281 -5.89 -0.67 -17.22
CA LEU A 281 -6.34 0.71 -17.48
C LEU A 281 -5.22 1.73 -17.36
N VAL A 282 -4.36 1.62 -16.34
CA VAL A 282 -3.30 2.58 -15.98
C VAL A 282 -1.97 1.87 -15.65
N GLY A 283 -1.01 2.64 -15.13
CA GLY A 283 0.28 2.14 -14.64
C GLY A 283 1.37 2.01 -15.70
N SER A 284 1.04 2.12 -16.99
CA SER A 284 2.00 2.18 -18.09
C SER A 284 1.42 2.92 -19.30
N LEU A 285 2.29 3.46 -20.15
CA LEU A 285 1.91 4.10 -21.41
C LEU A 285 2.00 3.11 -22.57
N THR A 286 0.93 2.36 -22.78
CA THR A 286 0.79 1.35 -23.84
C THR A 286 -0.55 1.51 -24.53
N ALA A 287 -0.62 1.24 -25.84
CA ALA A 287 -1.87 1.35 -26.59
C ALA A 287 -3.00 0.53 -25.94
N GLY A 288 -4.19 1.12 -25.84
CA GLY A 288 -5.37 0.53 -25.19
C GLY A 288 -5.57 0.92 -23.72
N LYS A 289 -4.59 1.57 -23.08
CA LYS A 289 -4.72 2.13 -21.72
C LYS A 289 -5.14 3.61 -21.73
N ALA A 290 -5.60 4.10 -20.59
CA ALA A 290 -5.88 5.51 -20.39
C ALA A 290 -4.59 6.34 -20.50
N ALA A 291 -4.70 7.54 -21.06
CA ALA A 291 -3.60 8.50 -21.16
C ALA A 291 -3.40 9.24 -19.83
N ASP A 292 -3.17 8.48 -18.77
CA ASP A 292 -2.89 8.98 -17.43
C ASP A 292 -1.38 9.02 -17.23
N PHE A 293 -0.79 10.22 -17.22
CA PHE A 293 0.65 10.41 -17.14
C PHE A 293 1.04 11.70 -16.42
N VAL A 294 2.32 11.81 -16.12
CA VAL A 294 2.90 12.97 -15.44
C VAL A 294 4.06 13.48 -16.29
N LEU A 295 4.14 14.80 -16.44
CA LEU A 295 5.31 15.47 -16.98
C LEU A 295 6.23 15.86 -15.82
N LEU A 296 7.43 15.28 -15.80
CA LEU A 296 8.46 15.58 -14.81
C LEU A 296 9.49 16.53 -15.38
N ALA A 297 10.10 17.35 -14.52
CA ALA A 297 11.16 18.29 -14.91
C ALA A 297 12.47 17.59 -15.32
N ASP A 298 12.65 16.35 -14.91
CA ASP A 298 13.82 15.52 -15.21
C ASP A 298 13.46 14.03 -15.19
N ASP A 299 14.32 13.19 -15.77
CA ASP A 299 14.17 11.73 -15.79
C ASP A 299 14.64 11.12 -14.45
N PRO A 300 13.76 10.50 -13.65
CA PRO A 300 14.15 9.85 -12.41
C PRO A 300 15.28 8.82 -12.58
N THR A 301 15.32 8.11 -13.70
CA THR A 301 16.30 7.04 -13.95
C THR A 301 17.69 7.56 -14.27
N ALA A 302 17.83 8.86 -14.54
CA ALA A 302 19.13 9.52 -14.67
C ALA A 302 19.85 9.72 -13.32
N HIS A 303 19.15 9.52 -12.20
CA HIS A 303 19.66 9.74 -10.83
C HIS A 303 20.01 8.43 -10.11
N GLU A 304 20.45 7.39 -10.83
CA GLU A 304 20.81 6.10 -10.24
C GLU A 304 22.02 6.19 -9.29
N GLU A 305 22.97 7.10 -9.59
CA GLU A 305 24.16 7.34 -8.75
C GLU A 305 23.88 8.21 -7.53
N ASP A 306 22.81 9.01 -7.56
CA ASP A 306 22.31 9.82 -6.45
C ASP A 306 20.78 9.73 -6.35
N PRO A 307 20.24 8.60 -5.84
CA PRO A 307 18.78 8.40 -5.83
C PRO A 307 18.05 9.38 -4.91
N ASP A 308 18.77 10.05 -4.00
CA ASP A 308 18.21 11.09 -3.15
C ASP A 308 17.76 12.32 -3.97
N ALA A 309 18.37 12.60 -5.12
CA ALA A 309 18.01 13.71 -6.01
C ALA A 309 16.64 13.52 -6.70
N VAL A 310 16.15 12.27 -6.84
CA VAL A 310 14.86 11.96 -7.47
C VAL A 310 13.70 12.70 -6.79
N ARG A 311 13.76 12.92 -5.48
CA ARG A 311 12.67 13.59 -4.73
C ARG A 311 12.57 15.09 -5.03
N GLU A 312 13.62 15.71 -5.55
CA GLU A 312 13.68 17.13 -5.88
C GLU A 312 13.19 17.42 -7.31
N ILE A 313 12.92 16.37 -8.11
CA ILE A 313 12.38 16.50 -9.45
C ILE A 313 10.98 17.15 -9.36
N GLY A 314 10.81 18.27 -10.06
CA GLY A 314 9.53 18.95 -10.13
C GLY A 314 8.49 18.18 -10.93
N VAL A 315 7.25 18.12 -10.43
CA VAL A 315 6.08 17.72 -11.24
C VAL A 315 5.62 18.96 -11.99
N LEU A 316 5.74 18.95 -13.32
CA LEU A 316 5.37 20.08 -14.17
C LEU A 316 3.88 20.08 -14.51
N ALA A 317 3.31 18.90 -14.79
CA ALA A 317 1.91 18.72 -15.08
C ALA A 317 1.45 17.28 -14.84
N THR A 318 0.15 17.11 -14.58
CA THR A 318 -0.51 15.80 -14.42
C THR A 318 -1.67 15.71 -15.39
N TYR A 319 -1.76 14.60 -16.10
CA TYR A 319 -2.76 14.34 -17.13
C TYR A 319 -3.62 13.13 -16.77
N LEU A 320 -4.91 13.24 -17.04
CA LEU A 320 -5.91 12.20 -16.85
C LEU A 320 -6.75 12.11 -18.13
N ASP A 321 -6.85 10.93 -18.74
CA ASP A 321 -7.44 10.78 -20.09
C ASP A 321 -6.81 11.72 -21.13
N GLY A 322 -5.54 12.08 -20.98
CA GLY A 322 -4.84 13.04 -21.85
C GLY A 322 -5.27 14.49 -21.64
N VAL A 323 -6.11 14.78 -20.65
CA VAL A 323 -6.52 16.13 -20.25
C VAL A 323 -5.68 16.58 -19.07
N GLU A 324 -5.12 17.78 -19.13
CA GLU A 324 -4.38 18.37 -18.03
C GLU A 324 -5.30 18.63 -16.84
N VAL A 325 -4.98 18.04 -15.69
CA VAL A 325 -5.72 18.21 -14.43
C VAL A 325 -4.93 19.00 -13.39
N HIS A 326 -3.64 19.22 -13.64
CA HIS A 326 -2.77 20.06 -12.84
C HIS A 326 -1.58 20.57 -13.68
N SER A 327 -1.17 21.81 -13.42
CA SER A 327 0.06 22.44 -13.92
C SER A 327 0.74 23.23 -12.79
N ALA A 328 2.08 23.27 -12.78
CA ALA A 328 2.89 23.98 -11.79
C ALA A 328 2.78 25.52 -11.85
#